data_AF-E6ZSK1-F1
#
_entry.id   AF-E6ZSK1-F1
#
_cell.length_a   1.000
_cell.length_b   1.000
_cell.length_c   1.000
_cell.angle_alpha   90.00
_cell.angle_beta   90.00
_cell.angle_gamma   90.00
#
_symmetry.space_group_name_H-M   'P 1'
#
loop_
_entity.id
_entity.type
_entity.pdbx_description
1 polymer ?
#
loop_
_entity_poly.entity_id
_entity_poly.type
_entity_poly.pdbx_seq_one_letter_code
_entity_poly.pdbx_strand_id
1 'polypeptide(L)'
;MAWRKPAWLGGSNKAKPSGSGKPSTPKAQAESGSPTNEVRSSESDSTTLVTRSIKDGTRAKSKDATTSTCKLKKTGHIDVVVIGAGLSGLIAADELSRAGLNVKVLEASDRVGGRTLDMRLDDGNVVEMGGQWIGPGQDQILQLIKELGLETHNTYDQGLSIYRSTDGKVKSYKEMIPCGILPSLDLLMATRKINSLSKSVPAKTPCQAKNARYWDERSIGCWIDDAMWTSEAKQLFRMAIKAVYAEDSESISFLDLLATVAGAGGDIEQVLSDAQTTRIIQGPQAISERLAARLPEGVLELNSKVLNVHRADGDSTPDQQQAVYEVSTIEGQQYKAPVVIITPPRPLICQMDFQPPLPSGLIQYYRRQPMGSAIKFNVVYPSPFWRDAGLNGAMINADGMSPVQMTYDNSPADAKHGVIVAFVLGNNSRRFLHEYSDAESRKQVVLDFLVTLFGDEARNATQVLEMNWTLAPYATGGYGSFNPPGVLTSFEEDERDEMSKIGNLYFAGDATSEIWQGYMEGALLSGRRVATRIISTFEA
;
A
#
# COMPACT_ATOMS: atom_id res chain seq x y z
N MET A 1 17.48 -4.49 -3.59
CA MET A 1 18.20 -4.28 -2.31
C MET A 1 18.31 -5.62 -1.57
N ALA A 2 19.03 -6.59 -2.13
CA ALA A 2 18.85 -7.96 -1.68
C ALA A 2 19.64 -8.24 -0.39
N TRP A 3 18.94 -8.60 0.68
CA TRP A 3 19.50 -9.28 1.86
C TRP A 3 19.93 -10.69 1.44
N ARG A 4 20.88 -10.81 0.51
CA ARG A 4 21.31 -12.11 -0.02
C ARG A 4 21.97 -12.89 1.10
N LYS A 5 21.59 -14.17 1.18
CA LYS A 5 22.18 -15.15 2.11
C LYS A 5 23.71 -15.08 2.02
N PRO A 6 24.43 -15.03 3.16
CA PRO A 6 25.87 -15.14 3.16
C PRO A 6 26.32 -16.40 2.41
N ALA A 7 27.35 -16.28 1.56
CA ALA A 7 27.84 -17.38 0.71
C ALA A 7 28.19 -18.67 1.47
N TRP A 8 28.55 -18.57 2.76
CA TRP A 8 28.90 -19.70 3.62
C TRP A 8 27.71 -20.53 4.13
N LEU A 9 26.47 -20.10 3.86
CA LEU A 9 25.22 -20.84 4.15
C LEU A 9 24.65 -21.56 2.91
N GLY A 10 25.31 -21.46 1.75
CA GLY A 10 24.91 -22.12 0.51
C GLY A 10 25.37 -23.58 0.45
N GLY A 11 24.58 -24.49 1.03
CA GLY A 11 24.74 -25.93 0.80
C GLY A 11 24.55 -26.25 -0.69
N SER A 12 25.58 -26.84 -1.31
CA SER A 12 25.60 -27.28 -2.69
C SER A 12 24.45 -28.25 -2.99
N ASN A 13 23.51 -27.86 -3.85
CA ASN A 13 22.59 -28.81 -4.48
C ASN A 13 23.36 -29.58 -5.56
N LYS A 14 23.91 -30.73 -5.20
CA LYS A 14 24.27 -31.79 -6.16
C LYS A 14 23.29 -32.95 -6.04
N ALA A 15 22.82 -33.35 -7.23
CA ALA A 15 22.04 -34.53 -7.64
C ALA A 15 21.76 -35.65 -6.62
N LYS A 16 20.48 -36.08 -6.59
CA LYS A 16 20.04 -37.39 -6.07
C LYS A 16 20.52 -38.54 -6.97
N PRO A 17 20.75 -39.72 -6.36
CA PRO A 17 20.13 -40.93 -6.88
C PRO A 17 19.40 -41.75 -5.81
N SER A 18 18.78 -42.83 -6.30
CA SER A 18 17.60 -43.60 -5.89
C SER A 18 17.77 -44.73 -4.86
N GLY A 19 16.62 -45.21 -4.35
CA GLY A 19 16.39 -46.53 -3.72
C GLY A 19 16.43 -46.52 -2.18
N SER A 20 15.70 -47.31 -1.39
CA SER A 20 14.56 -48.24 -1.52
C SER A 20 14.40 -48.88 -0.11
N GLY A 21 13.19 -49.23 0.33
CA GLY A 21 13.00 -50.28 1.37
C GLY A 21 12.47 -49.85 2.75
N LYS A 22 11.18 -50.11 2.98
CA LYS A 22 10.56 -50.40 4.30
C LYS A 22 10.88 -51.87 4.67
N PRO A 23 10.82 -52.34 5.94
CA PRO A 23 9.52 -52.65 6.58
C PRO A 23 9.40 -52.64 8.14
N SER A 24 8.14 -52.51 8.57
CA SER A 24 7.38 -53.12 9.71
C SER A 24 7.91 -53.22 11.16
N THR A 25 7.08 -52.67 12.05
CA THR A 25 6.72 -52.91 13.48
C THR A 25 6.60 -54.39 13.95
N PRO A 26 6.64 -54.76 15.27
CA PRO A 26 5.54 -54.47 16.24
C PRO A 26 5.79 -54.39 17.77
N LYS A 27 4.82 -53.71 18.44
CA LYS A 27 4.13 -53.91 19.75
C LYS A 27 4.87 -53.96 21.10
N ALA A 28 4.36 -53.15 22.07
CA ALA A 28 3.71 -53.53 23.36
C ALA A 28 3.83 -52.33 24.36
N GLN A 29 2.76 -51.66 24.83
CA GLN A 29 1.77 -51.96 25.90
C GLN A 29 2.28 -51.90 27.35
N ALA A 30 1.65 -51.01 28.16
CA ALA A 30 1.36 -51.02 29.62
C ALA A 30 1.48 -49.57 30.17
N GLU A 31 0.42 -48.84 30.53
CA GLU A 31 -0.53 -48.94 31.66
C GLU A 31 -0.07 -48.34 33.00
N SER A 32 -1.02 -47.62 33.61
CA SER A 32 -1.12 -47.15 35.01
C SER A 32 -0.21 -45.98 35.43
N GLY A 33 -0.62 -45.02 36.24
CA GLY A 33 -1.88 -44.78 36.95
C GLY A 33 -1.72 -43.49 37.77
N SER A 34 -2.77 -42.68 37.80
CA SER A 34 -2.94 -41.56 38.76
C SER A 34 -3.47 -42.09 40.09
N PRO A 35 -3.23 -41.37 41.20
CA PRO A 35 -4.39 -40.80 41.89
C PRO A 35 -4.19 -39.39 42.51
N THR A 36 -5.31 -38.69 42.47
CA THR A 36 -5.88 -37.64 43.34
C THR A 36 -5.25 -37.34 44.71
N ASN A 37 -5.25 -36.06 45.11
CA ASN A 37 -5.89 -35.65 46.37
C ASN A 37 -6.20 -34.13 46.51
N GLU A 38 -7.38 -33.92 47.09
CA GLU A 38 -8.10 -32.83 47.76
C GLU A 38 -7.34 -31.58 48.29
N VAL A 39 -7.83 -30.35 48.02
CA VAL A 39 -8.77 -29.47 48.78
C VAL A 39 -8.20 -28.79 50.04
N ARG A 40 -8.08 -27.45 50.02
CA ARG A 40 -8.68 -26.52 51.03
C ARG A 40 -8.59 -25.05 50.63
N SER A 41 -9.52 -24.29 51.19
CA SER A 41 -10.10 -22.98 50.86
C SER A 41 -9.62 -21.81 51.73
N SER A 42 -9.74 -20.58 51.22
CA SER A 42 -10.14 -19.33 51.94
C SER A 42 -10.37 -18.21 50.90
N GLU A 43 -11.61 -17.72 50.70
CA GLU A 43 -12.14 -16.37 51.09
C GLU A 43 -11.32 -15.20 50.54
N SER A 44 -11.80 -14.11 49.96
CA SER A 44 -13.07 -13.41 49.66
C SER A 44 -12.79 -12.60 48.35
N ASP A 45 -13.68 -12.05 47.53
CA ASP A 45 -14.72 -11.07 47.79
C ASP A 45 -15.52 -10.79 46.50
N SER A 46 -16.72 -10.28 46.72
CA SER A 46 -17.80 -9.90 45.81
C SER A 46 -17.44 -9.22 44.47
N THR A 47 -18.07 -9.66 43.38
CA THR A 47 -18.64 -8.75 42.36
C THR A 47 -19.83 -9.44 41.67
N THR A 48 -20.98 -8.77 41.69
CA THR A 48 -22.27 -9.25 41.20
C THR A 48 -22.27 -9.41 39.68
N LEU A 49 -22.37 -10.65 39.18
CA LEU A 49 -22.65 -10.94 37.77
C LEU A 49 -24.14 -11.25 37.59
N VAL A 50 -24.79 -10.48 36.71
CA VAL A 50 -26.16 -10.74 36.26
C VAL A 50 -26.15 -11.98 35.37
N THR A 51 -26.57 -13.13 35.91
CA THR A 51 -26.78 -14.36 35.14
C THR A 51 -28.16 -14.34 34.49
N ARG A 52 -28.22 -14.17 33.17
CA ARG A 52 -29.41 -14.52 32.38
C ARG A 52 -29.36 -16.01 32.05
N SER A 53 -30.41 -16.70 32.50
CA SER A 53 -30.71 -18.11 32.25
C SER A 53 -30.81 -18.40 30.75
N ILE A 54 -29.99 -19.33 30.26
CA ILE A 54 -30.13 -19.95 28.94
C ILE A 54 -31.21 -21.02 29.08
N LYS A 55 -32.36 -20.81 28.43
CA LYS A 55 -33.34 -21.86 28.17
C LYS A 55 -33.24 -22.29 26.72
N ASP A 56 -33.20 -23.61 26.54
CA ASP A 56 -33.19 -24.33 25.28
C ASP A 56 -34.19 -23.78 24.25
N GLY A 57 -33.65 -23.33 23.11
CA GLY A 57 -34.40 -22.89 21.94
C GLY A 57 -34.23 -23.90 20.81
N THR A 58 -35.33 -24.53 20.44
CA THR A 58 -35.52 -25.46 19.33
C THR A 58 -34.95 -24.92 18.01
N ARG A 59 -34.13 -25.75 17.35
CA ARG A 59 -33.49 -25.51 16.06
C ARG A 59 -34.55 -25.36 14.95
N ALA A 60 -34.91 -24.12 14.63
CA ALA A 60 -35.69 -23.80 13.43
C ALA A 60 -34.78 -23.94 12.20
N LYS A 61 -35.19 -24.80 11.25
CA LYS A 61 -34.54 -24.96 9.95
C LYS A 61 -34.65 -23.65 9.18
N SER A 62 -33.51 -23.03 8.85
CA SER A 62 -33.45 -21.91 7.89
C SER A 62 -33.90 -22.41 6.52
N LYS A 63 -34.99 -21.85 6.00
CA LYS A 63 -35.35 -21.98 4.59
C LYS A 63 -34.39 -21.11 3.79
N ASP A 64 -33.78 -21.68 2.76
CA ASP A 64 -33.05 -20.96 1.72
C ASP A 64 -33.94 -19.84 1.16
N ALA A 65 -33.61 -18.59 1.51
CA ALA A 65 -34.14 -17.42 0.82
C ALA A 65 -33.25 -17.20 -0.41
N THR A 66 -33.71 -17.69 -1.56
CA THR A 66 -33.14 -17.32 -2.86
C THR A 66 -33.51 -15.86 -3.11
N THR A 67 -32.62 -14.94 -2.77
CA THR A 67 -32.73 -13.51 -3.10
C THR A 67 -32.63 -13.38 -4.61
N SER A 68 -33.78 -13.31 -5.29
CA SER A 68 -33.85 -12.88 -6.69
C SER A 68 -33.39 -11.43 -6.74
N THR A 69 -32.13 -11.19 -7.10
CA THR A 69 -31.59 -9.84 -7.29
C THR A 69 -32.21 -9.24 -8.55
N CYS A 70 -32.97 -8.15 -8.40
CA CYS A 70 -33.48 -7.39 -9.53
C CYS A 70 -32.28 -6.69 -10.17
N LYS A 71 -32.01 -6.97 -11.45
CA LYS A 71 -30.91 -6.34 -12.17
C LYS A 71 -31.24 -4.87 -12.45
N LEU A 72 -30.23 -4.00 -12.40
CA LEU A 72 -30.32 -2.59 -12.76
C LEU A 72 -30.52 -2.45 -14.28
N LYS A 73 -31.40 -1.54 -14.67
CA LYS A 73 -31.56 -1.15 -16.07
C LYS A 73 -30.60 -0.04 -16.43
N LYS A 74 -30.11 -0.05 -17.66
CA LYS A 74 -29.40 1.10 -18.23
C LYS A 74 -30.36 2.29 -18.29
N THR A 75 -29.90 3.44 -17.83
CA THR A 75 -30.70 4.66 -17.67
C THR A 75 -30.89 5.43 -18.97
N GLY A 76 -30.05 5.16 -19.98
CA GLY A 76 -29.94 6.01 -21.17
C GLY A 76 -29.23 7.35 -20.93
N HIS A 77 -28.78 7.60 -19.70
CA HIS A 77 -28.02 8.78 -19.27
C HIS A 77 -26.70 8.35 -18.63
N ILE A 78 -26.48 8.56 -17.34
CA ILE A 78 -25.30 8.11 -16.61
C ILE A 78 -25.70 6.91 -15.76
N ASP A 79 -25.08 5.76 -16.03
CA ASP A 79 -25.30 4.52 -15.28
C ASP A 79 -24.38 4.46 -14.06
N VAL A 80 -23.15 4.98 -14.18
CA VAL A 80 -22.15 4.97 -13.12
C VAL A 80 -21.39 6.29 -13.05
N VAL A 81 -21.33 6.90 -11.86
CA VAL A 81 -20.39 7.99 -11.57
C VAL A 81 -19.16 7.42 -10.86
N VAL A 82 -17.96 7.74 -11.35
CA VAL A 82 -16.68 7.40 -10.73
C VAL A 82 -16.05 8.66 -10.18
N ILE A 83 -15.79 8.67 -8.87
CA ILE A 83 -15.15 9.78 -8.18
C ILE A 83 -13.65 9.48 -8.09
N GLY A 84 -12.86 10.29 -8.79
CA GLY A 84 -11.40 10.20 -8.90
C GLY A 84 -10.92 9.49 -10.18
N ALA A 85 -10.05 10.15 -10.93
CA ALA A 85 -9.32 9.64 -12.10
C ALA A 85 -7.87 9.24 -11.74
N GLY A 86 -7.68 8.70 -10.52
CA GLY A 86 -6.52 7.87 -10.22
C GLY A 86 -6.59 6.52 -10.95
N LEU A 87 -5.53 5.72 -10.86
CA LEU A 87 -5.42 4.45 -11.57
C LEU A 87 -6.63 3.51 -11.34
N SER A 88 -7.10 3.39 -10.10
CA SER A 88 -8.25 2.52 -9.77
C SER A 88 -9.55 2.98 -10.42
N GLY A 89 -9.84 4.29 -10.39
CA GLY A 89 -11.04 4.86 -10.99
C GLY A 89 -11.03 4.78 -12.52
N LEU A 90 -9.89 5.06 -13.16
CA LEU A 90 -9.76 4.93 -14.61
C LEU A 90 -9.88 3.50 -15.10
N ILE A 91 -9.35 2.52 -14.35
CA ILE A 91 -9.50 1.10 -14.69
C ILE A 91 -10.97 0.69 -14.58
N ALA A 92 -11.65 1.10 -13.50
CA ALA A 92 -13.07 0.82 -13.38
C ALA A 92 -13.87 1.45 -14.52
N ALA A 93 -13.58 2.71 -14.87
CA ALA A 93 -14.25 3.42 -15.95
C ALA A 93 -14.01 2.79 -17.33
N ASP A 94 -12.78 2.37 -17.65
CA ASP A 94 -12.46 1.68 -18.90
C ASP A 94 -13.24 0.37 -19.03
N GLU A 95 -13.23 -0.47 -17.99
CA GLU A 95 -13.94 -1.76 -18.01
C GLU A 95 -15.46 -1.60 -18.12
N LEU A 96 -16.04 -0.66 -17.38
CA LEU A 96 -17.47 -0.37 -17.42
C LEU A 96 -17.89 0.21 -18.78
N SER A 97 -17.09 1.11 -19.35
CA SER A 97 -17.36 1.68 -20.69
C SER A 97 -17.30 0.60 -21.77
N ARG A 98 -16.33 -0.33 -21.68
CA ARG A 98 -16.24 -1.47 -22.61
C ARG A 98 -17.37 -2.48 -22.45
N ALA A 99 -17.97 -2.57 -21.27
CA ALA A 99 -19.21 -3.31 -21.05
C ALA A 99 -20.48 -2.58 -21.55
N GLY A 100 -20.32 -1.39 -22.14
CA GLY A 100 -21.42 -0.62 -22.71
C GLY A 100 -22.31 0.05 -21.67
N LEU A 101 -21.76 0.38 -20.50
CA LEU A 101 -22.39 1.25 -19.51
C LEU A 101 -21.99 2.70 -19.76
N ASN A 102 -22.90 3.62 -19.48
CA ASN A 102 -22.61 5.05 -19.57
C ASN A 102 -21.93 5.52 -18.29
N VAL A 103 -20.65 5.87 -18.38
CA VAL A 103 -19.82 6.25 -17.23
C VAL A 103 -19.57 7.76 -17.24
N LYS A 104 -19.48 8.35 -16.06
CA LYS A 104 -18.95 9.70 -15.84
C LYS A 104 -17.83 9.63 -14.82
N VAL A 105 -16.64 10.13 -15.14
CA VAL A 105 -15.50 10.20 -14.23
C VAL A 105 -15.29 11.65 -13.82
N LEU A 106 -15.29 11.92 -12.51
CA LEU A 106 -15.10 13.25 -11.93
C LEU A 106 -13.78 13.29 -11.18
N GLU A 107 -12.83 14.09 -11.65
CA GLU A 107 -11.51 14.25 -11.05
C GLU A 107 -11.34 15.64 -10.47
N ALA A 108 -10.87 15.72 -9.23
CA ALA A 108 -10.71 16.97 -8.52
C ALA A 108 -9.55 17.83 -9.07
N SER A 109 -8.50 17.20 -9.58
CA SER A 109 -7.35 17.88 -10.19
C SER A 109 -7.60 18.24 -11.65
N ASP A 110 -6.74 19.10 -12.18
CA ASP A 110 -6.55 19.40 -13.59
C ASP A 110 -5.85 18.29 -14.41
N ARG A 111 -5.59 17.13 -13.79
CA ARG A 111 -4.87 16.01 -14.40
C ARG A 111 -5.37 14.67 -13.87
N VAL A 112 -5.11 13.62 -14.64
CA VAL A 112 -5.28 12.23 -14.19
C VAL A 112 -4.02 11.69 -13.50
N GLY A 113 -4.17 10.52 -12.86
CA GLY A 113 -3.06 9.75 -12.26
C GLY A 113 -3.04 9.72 -10.75
N GLY A 114 -3.58 10.75 -10.09
CA GLY A 114 -3.60 10.84 -8.64
C GLY A 114 -2.18 10.79 -8.05
N ARG A 115 -1.84 9.67 -7.40
CA ARG A 115 -0.51 9.44 -6.78
C ARG A 115 0.59 9.02 -7.76
N THR A 116 0.27 8.76 -9.02
CA THR A 116 1.25 8.75 -10.12
C THR A 116 1.30 10.16 -10.71
N LEU A 117 2.50 10.72 -10.78
CA LEU A 117 2.75 12.08 -11.26
C LEU A 117 4.15 12.13 -11.84
N ASP A 118 4.26 12.59 -13.07
CA ASP A 118 5.50 12.74 -13.80
C ASP A 118 5.72 14.20 -14.16
N MET A 119 6.98 14.63 -14.15
CA MET A 119 7.43 15.90 -14.69
C MET A 119 8.22 15.63 -15.97
N ARG A 120 7.95 16.39 -17.03
CA ARG A 120 8.72 16.30 -18.28
C ARG A 120 9.92 17.24 -18.22
N LEU A 121 11.07 16.74 -18.65
CA LEU A 121 12.27 17.52 -18.94
C LEU A 121 12.19 18.11 -20.35
N ASP A 122 13.06 19.07 -20.66
CA ASP A 122 13.05 19.81 -21.93
C ASP A 122 13.29 18.92 -23.16
N ASP A 123 13.96 17.77 -22.99
CA ASP A 123 14.26 16.81 -24.05
C ASP A 123 13.17 15.71 -24.20
N GLY A 124 12.09 15.80 -23.42
CA GLY A 124 10.98 14.86 -23.41
C GLY A 124 11.15 13.67 -22.46
N ASN A 125 12.30 13.52 -21.80
CA ASN A 125 12.45 12.54 -20.72
C ASN A 125 11.56 12.90 -19.53
N VAL A 126 11.29 11.91 -18.66
CA VAL A 126 10.42 12.10 -17.49
C VAL A 126 11.19 11.92 -16.18
N VAL A 127 10.75 12.67 -15.18
CA VAL A 127 11.13 12.53 -13.78
C VAL A 127 9.87 12.23 -12.99
N GLU A 128 9.80 11.04 -12.40
CA GLU A 128 8.64 10.62 -11.63
C GLU A 128 8.62 11.35 -10.29
N MET A 129 7.58 12.13 -10.03
CA MET A 129 7.34 12.83 -8.76
C MET A 129 6.45 12.02 -7.81
N GLY A 130 5.73 11.01 -8.33
CA GLY A 130 4.88 10.08 -7.59
C GLY A 130 5.40 8.65 -7.49
N GLY A 131 4.48 7.69 -7.40
CA GLY A 131 4.82 6.26 -7.41
C GLY A 131 5.38 5.83 -8.77
N GLN A 132 6.53 5.16 -8.78
CA GLN A 132 7.32 4.95 -10.00
C GLN A 132 7.75 3.51 -10.29
N TRP A 133 7.76 2.65 -9.27
CA TRP A 133 8.37 1.33 -9.38
C TRP A 133 7.36 0.22 -9.48
N ILE A 134 7.78 -0.83 -10.17
CA ILE A 134 7.11 -2.11 -10.30
C ILE A 134 8.13 -3.21 -10.00
N GLY A 135 7.70 -4.26 -9.30
CA GLY A 135 8.55 -5.39 -8.97
C GLY A 135 7.93 -6.75 -9.29
N PRO A 136 8.68 -7.84 -9.05
CA PRO A 136 8.19 -9.20 -9.23
C PRO A 136 6.91 -9.46 -8.42
N GLY A 137 5.93 -10.14 -9.01
CA GLY A 137 4.64 -10.41 -8.39
C GLY A 137 3.58 -9.32 -8.64
N GLN A 138 3.92 -8.24 -9.35
CA GLN A 138 2.98 -7.22 -9.84
C GLN A 138 2.67 -7.46 -11.33
N ASP A 139 2.13 -8.64 -11.64
CA ASP A 139 2.04 -9.12 -13.01
C ASP A 139 0.90 -8.45 -13.80
N GLN A 140 -0.19 -8.03 -13.12
CA GLN A 140 -1.33 -7.43 -13.80
C GLN A 140 -1.03 -6.03 -14.30
N ILE A 141 -0.28 -5.23 -13.54
CA ILE A 141 0.14 -3.90 -13.98
C ILE A 141 1.14 -3.99 -15.13
N LEU A 142 2.06 -4.97 -15.10
CA LEU A 142 2.98 -5.24 -16.22
C LEU A 142 2.23 -5.63 -17.49
N GLN A 143 1.19 -6.45 -17.37
CA GLN A 143 0.33 -6.79 -18.49
C GLN A 143 -0.38 -5.55 -19.04
N LEU A 144 -0.96 -4.70 -18.17
CA LEU A 144 -1.64 -3.48 -18.58
C LEU A 144 -0.69 -2.50 -19.30
N ILE A 145 0.55 -2.34 -18.80
CA ILE A 145 1.58 -1.51 -19.44
C ILE A 145 1.82 -1.95 -20.88
N LYS A 146 1.96 -3.26 -21.10
CA LYS A 146 2.10 -3.83 -22.44
C LYS A 146 0.86 -3.57 -23.31
N GLU A 147 -0.34 -3.76 -22.75
CA GLU A 147 -1.61 -3.51 -23.44
C GLU A 147 -1.81 -2.04 -23.84
N LEU A 148 -1.20 -1.11 -23.11
CA LEU A 148 -1.23 0.33 -23.40
C LEU A 148 -0.11 0.78 -24.35
N GLY A 149 0.77 -0.13 -24.77
CA GLY A 149 1.91 0.17 -25.64
C GLY A 149 2.98 1.01 -24.95
N LEU A 150 3.13 0.86 -23.63
CA LEU A 150 4.17 1.50 -22.85
C LEU A 150 5.39 0.58 -22.74
N GLU A 151 6.57 1.17 -22.59
CA GLU A 151 7.83 0.45 -22.53
C GLU A 151 8.44 0.51 -21.14
N THR A 152 9.13 -0.54 -20.73
CA THR A 152 9.79 -0.62 -19.43
C THR A 152 11.30 -0.70 -19.57
N HIS A 153 11.99 -0.27 -18.52
CA HIS A 153 13.42 -0.47 -18.36
C HIS A 153 13.73 -0.80 -16.90
N ASN A 154 14.91 -1.40 -16.67
CA ASN A 154 15.34 -1.74 -15.31
C ASN A 154 15.82 -0.50 -14.57
N THR A 155 15.53 -0.44 -13.28
CA THR A 155 16.20 0.48 -12.36
C THR A 155 17.70 0.20 -12.39
N TYR A 156 18.52 1.25 -12.49
CA TYR A 156 19.96 1.08 -12.48
C TYR A 156 20.44 0.64 -11.10
N ASP A 157 21.07 -0.53 -11.03
CA ASP A 157 21.57 -1.13 -9.79
C ASP A 157 23.05 -1.54 -9.86
N GLN A 158 23.73 -1.26 -10.99
CA GLN A 158 25.10 -1.65 -11.23
C GLN A 158 26.09 -0.74 -10.51
N GLY A 159 26.99 -1.32 -9.72
CA GLY A 159 27.99 -0.58 -8.93
C GLY A 159 27.84 -0.82 -7.43
N LEU A 160 28.37 0.09 -6.64
CA LEU A 160 28.28 0.06 -5.18
C LEU A 160 27.16 0.98 -4.69
N SER A 161 26.41 0.51 -3.71
CA SER A 161 25.50 1.31 -2.89
C SER A 161 26.23 1.95 -1.72
N ILE A 162 25.65 3.00 -1.16
CA ILE A 162 26.19 3.73 -0.02
C ILE A 162 25.40 3.36 1.24
N TYR A 163 26.11 3.05 2.32
CA TYR A 163 25.57 2.90 3.66
C TYR A 163 26.12 4.00 4.55
N ARG A 164 25.22 4.74 5.21
CA ARG A 164 25.58 5.69 6.26
C ARG A 164 25.14 5.14 7.61
N SER A 165 26.11 4.87 8.48
CA SER A 165 25.85 4.33 9.81
C SER A 165 25.33 5.40 10.78
N THR A 166 24.91 4.95 11.96
CA THR A 166 24.33 5.77 13.02
C THR A 166 25.30 6.81 13.60
N ASP A 167 26.61 6.60 13.45
CA ASP A 167 27.68 7.53 13.82
C ASP A 167 28.09 8.45 12.65
N GLY A 168 27.34 8.44 11.55
CA GLY A 168 27.55 9.28 10.38
C GLY A 168 28.65 8.81 9.42
N LYS A 169 29.31 7.66 9.69
CA LYS A 169 30.33 7.11 8.77
C LYS A 169 29.68 6.58 7.51
N VAL A 170 30.36 6.79 6.39
CA VAL A 170 29.92 6.38 5.06
C VAL A 170 30.75 5.20 4.59
N LYS A 171 30.10 4.14 4.09
CA LYS A 171 30.73 2.94 3.51
C LYS A 171 30.05 2.57 2.21
N SER A 172 30.81 2.08 1.24
CA SER A 172 30.26 1.53 0.01
C SER A 172 30.12 0.00 0.11
N TYR A 173 29.09 -0.58 -0.51
CA TYR A 173 28.85 -2.02 -0.51
C TYR A 173 28.14 -2.47 -1.79
N LYS A 174 28.24 -3.76 -2.14
CA LYS A 174 27.61 -4.31 -3.36
C LYS A 174 26.39 -5.17 -3.07
N GLU A 175 26.51 -6.08 -2.12
CA GLU A 175 25.45 -7.07 -1.85
C GLU A 175 24.90 -6.90 -0.44
N MET A 176 25.73 -7.15 0.58
CA MET A 176 25.31 -7.03 1.97
C MET A 176 25.63 -5.65 2.53
N ILE A 177 24.67 -5.07 3.24
CA ILE A 177 24.88 -3.85 4.02
C ILE A 177 26.05 -4.11 5.00
N PRO A 178 27.07 -3.23 5.06
CA PRO A 178 28.30 -3.47 5.81
C PRO A 178 28.11 -3.19 7.31
N CYS A 179 27.10 -3.83 7.88
CA CYS A 179 26.84 -3.94 9.31
C CYS A 179 27.60 -5.13 9.90
N GLY A 180 27.72 -5.18 11.23
CA GLY A 180 28.43 -6.29 11.89
C GLY A 180 27.79 -7.67 11.64
N ILE A 181 28.53 -8.74 11.95
CA ILE A 181 28.04 -10.13 11.84
C ILE A 181 26.78 -10.36 12.70
N LEU A 182 26.78 -9.82 13.93
CA LEU A 182 25.63 -9.94 14.84
C LEU A 182 24.39 -9.23 14.29
N PRO A 183 24.44 -7.95 13.88
CA PRO A 183 23.34 -7.28 13.17
C PRO A 183 22.85 -8.03 11.92
N SER A 184 23.77 -8.56 11.10
CA SER A 184 23.40 -9.33 9.90
C SER A 184 22.61 -10.59 10.25
N LEU A 185 23.02 -11.32 11.29
CA LEU A 185 22.31 -12.51 11.76
C LEU A 185 20.94 -12.16 12.35
N ASP A 186 20.86 -11.07 13.11
CA ASP A 186 19.63 -10.56 13.72
C ASP A 186 18.59 -10.19 12.64
N LEU A 187 19.01 -9.45 11.59
CA LEU A 187 18.18 -9.12 10.44
C LEU A 187 17.67 -10.38 9.72
N LEU A 188 18.55 -11.36 9.49
CA LEU A 188 18.16 -12.64 8.88
C LEU A 188 17.13 -13.41 9.74
N MET A 189 17.29 -13.40 11.06
CA MET A 189 16.33 -14.04 11.98
C MET A 189 14.98 -13.30 11.98
N ALA A 190 15.00 -11.97 12.00
CA ALA A 190 13.82 -11.12 11.91
C ALA A 190 13.04 -11.39 10.61
N THR A 191 13.71 -11.37 9.45
CA THR A 191 13.14 -11.69 8.14
C THR A 191 12.49 -13.08 8.14
N ARG A 192 13.20 -14.11 8.62
CA ARG A 192 12.65 -15.48 8.69
C ARG A 192 11.45 -15.57 9.63
N LYS A 193 11.47 -14.85 10.75
CA LYS A 193 10.38 -14.85 11.71
C LYS A 193 9.13 -14.21 11.12
N ILE A 194 9.26 -13.04 10.48
CA ILE A 194 8.14 -12.37 9.82
C ILE A 194 7.57 -13.23 8.70
N ASN A 195 8.40 -13.76 7.81
CA ASN A 195 7.95 -14.63 6.72
C ASN A 195 7.25 -15.90 7.22
N SER A 196 7.59 -16.38 8.42
CA SER A 196 6.90 -17.50 9.05
C SER A 196 5.54 -17.08 9.62
N LEU A 197 5.47 -15.93 10.29
CA LEU A 197 4.24 -15.41 10.87
C LEU A 197 3.23 -14.97 9.80
N SER A 198 3.68 -14.33 8.72
CA SER A 198 2.82 -13.85 7.63
C SER A 198 2.06 -14.99 6.95
N LYS A 199 2.64 -16.19 6.85
CA LYS A 199 1.97 -17.39 6.31
C LYS A 199 0.73 -17.82 7.10
N SER A 200 0.62 -17.40 8.36
CA SER A 200 -0.54 -17.67 9.21
C SER A 200 -1.59 -16.57 9.21
N VAL A 201 -1.37 -15.50 8.43
CA VAL A 201 -2.32 -14.41 8.22
C VAL A 201 -3.08 -14.68 6.91
N PRO A 202 -4.40 -14.87 6.96
CA PRO A 202 -5.20 -14.95 5.74
C PRO A 202 -5.10 -13.62 4.98
N ALA A 203 -4.77 -13.67 3.68
CA ALA A 203 -4.55 -12.45 2.87
C ALA A 203 -5.81 -11.57 2.80
N LYS A 204 -6.98 -12.21 2.66
CA LYS A 204 -8.27 -11.51 2.64
C LYS A 204 -8.72 -11.06 4.02
N THR A 205 -8.40 -11.91 5.00
CA THR A 205 -9.02 -11.89 6.32
C THR A 205 -8.02 -11.78 7.47
N PRO A 206 -7.19 -10.71 7.52
CA PRO A 206 -6.10 -10.63 8.48
C PRO A 206 -6.59 -10.60 9.94
N CYS A 207 -7.77 -10.03 10.20
CA CYS A 207 -8.37 -10.03 11.54
C CYS A 207 -8.81 -11.42 12.03
N GLN A 208 -8.98 -12.39 11.14
CA GLN A 208 -9.30 -13.78 11.50
C GLN A 208 -8.07 -14.64 11.79
N ALA A 209 -6.85 -14.10 11.65
CA ALA A 209 -5.65 -14.83 12.00
C ALA A 209 -5.69 -15.25 13.49
N LYS A 210 -5.18 -16.44 13.81
CA LYS A 210 -5.27 -17.02 15.17
C LYS A 210 -4.79 -16.07 16.28
N ASN A 211 -3.78 -15.25 16.00
CA ASN A 211 -3.22 -14.28 16.95
C ASN A 211 -3.45 -12.83 16.51
N ALA A 212 -4.47 -12.57 15.67
CA ALA A 212 -4.71 -11.26 15.05
C ALA A 212 -4.75 -10.14 16.09
N ARG A 213 -5.54 -10.30 17.16
CA ARG A 213 -5.67 -9.30 18.23
C ARG A 213 -4.33 -8.96 18.88
N TYR A 214 -3.54 -9.98 19.22
CA TYR A 214 -2.22 -9.78 19.82
C TYR A 214 -1.24 -9.04 18.88
N TRP A 215 -1.28 -9.36 17.58
CA TRP A 215 -0.45 -8.67 16.59
C TRP A 215 -0.95 -7.27 16.29
N ASP A 216 -2.26 -7.05 16.32
CA ASP A 216 -2.86 -5.77 15.96
C ASP A 216 -2.77 -4.74 17.08
N GLU A 217 -2.90 -5.14 18.34
CA GLU A 217 -2.76 -4.24 19.51
C GLU A 217 -1.30 -3.77 19.74
N ARG A 218 -0.35 -4.23 18.91
CA ARG A 218 1.08 -3.90 19.02
C ARG A 218 1.55 -3.22 17.75
N SER A 219 2.46 -2.25 17.90
CA SER A 219 3.13 -1.66 16.75
C SER A 219 4.26 -2.56 16.23
N ILE A 220 4.67 -2.34 14.98
CA ILE A 220 5.88 -2.92 14.43
C ILE A 220 7.09 -2.54 15.31
N GLY A 221 7.14 -1.29 15.80
CA GLY A 221 8.18 -0.82 16.72
C GLY A 221 8.28 -1.67 17.99
N CYS A 222 7.15 -1.97 18.64
CA CYS A 222 7.14 -2.86 19.80
C CYS A 222 7.64 -4.26 19.46
N TRP A 223 7.29 -4.79 18.28
CA TRP A 223 7.81 -6.09 17.84
C TRP A 223 9.33 -6.06 17.59
N ILE A 224 9.84 -5.00 16.94
CA ILE A 224 11.28 -4.80 16.69
C ILE A 224 12.04 -4.81 18.02
N ASP A 225 11.54 -4.09 19.02
CA ASP A 225 12.23 -3.95 20.30
C ASP A 225 12.27 -5.25 21.11
N ASP A 226 11.20 -6.05 21.06
CA ASP A 226 11.09 -7.33 21.76
C ASP A 226 11.81 -8.48 21.04
N ALA A 227 11.78 -8.50 19.70
CA ALA A 227 12.23 -9.66 18.91
C ALA A 227 13.70 -9.57 18.45
N MET A 228 14.22 -8.36 18.25
CA MET A 228 15.57 -8.14 17.72
C MET A 228 16.56 -7.79 18.83
N TRP A 229 17.84 -8.10 18.63
CA TRP A 229 18.85 -8.08 19.70
C TRP A 229 19.81 -6.89 19.61
N THR A 230 20.10 -6.42 18.40
CA THR A 230 21.16 -5.44 18.14
C THR A 230 20.60 -4.09 17.70
N SER A 231 21.16 -3.01 18.24
CA SER A 231 20.66 -1.65 17.96
C SER A 231 20.82 -1.24 16.49
N GLU A 232 21.87 -1.71 15.80
CA GLU A 232 22.08 -1.43 14.37
C GLU A 232 21.03 -2.15 13.51
N ALA A 233 20.74 -3.43 13.79
CA ALA A 233 19.69 -4.16 13.08
C ALA A 233 18.31 -3.54 13.31
N LYS A 234 17.98 -3.17 14.55
CA LYS A 234 16.72 -2.49 14.88
C LYS A 234 16.55 -1.21 14.07
N GLN A 235 17.59 -0.39 13.95
CA GLN A 235 17.54 0.86 13.20
C GLN A 235 17.40 0.63 11.69
N LEU A 236 18.17 -0.30 11.12
CA LEU A 236 18.03 -0.70 9.72
C LEU A 236 16.63 -1.22 9.41
N PHE A 237 16.07 -2.05 10.28
CA PHE A 237 14.73 -2.58 10.09
C PHE A 237 13.66 -1.49 10.16
N ARG A 238 13.74 -0.59 11.16
CA ARG A 238 12.85 0.59 11.26
C ARG A 238 12.88 1.46 10.00
N MET A 239 14.06 1.71 9.46
CA MET A 239 14.22 2.49 8.25
C MET A 239 13.68 1.75 7.01
N ALA A 240 13.84 0.43 6.92
CA ALA A 240 13.23 -0.37 5.85
C ALA A 240 11.69 -0.32 5.91
N ILE A 241 11.10 -0.41 7.10
CA ILE A 241 9.64 -0.23 7.29
C ILE A 241 9.19 1.18 6.87
N LYS A 242 9.96 2.19 7.26
CA LYS A 242 9.70 3.58 6.85
C LYS A 242 9.72 3.75 5.32
N ALA A 243 10.60 3.03 4.62
CA ALA A 243 10.65 3.00 3.16
C ALA A 243 9.37 2.47 2.50
N VAL A 244 8.66 1.54 3.16
CA VAL A 244 7.45 0.91 2.62
C VAL A 244 6.19 1.72 2.94
N TYR A 245 6.10 2.26 4.16
CA TYR A 245 4.88 2.93 4.64
C TYR A 245 4.93 4.46 4.56
N ALA A 246 6.13 5.03 4.35
CA ALA A 246 6.40 6.44 4.58
C ALA A 246 5.99 6.92 5.99
N GLU A 247 6.03 6.02 6.97
CA GLU A 247 5.71 6.28 8.37
C GLU A 247 6.59 5.45 9.31
N ASP A 248 6.78 5.93 10.54
CA ASP A 248 7.54 5.25 11.57
C ASP A 248 6.86 3.96 12.06
N SER A 249 7.69 2.94 12.33
CA SER A 249 7.26 1.60 12.74
C SER A 249 6.41 1.57 14.02
N GLU A 250 6.58 2.58 14.85
CA GLU A 250 5.90 2.79 16.13
C GLU A 250 4.42 3.14 15.93
N SER A 251 4.06 3.68 14.76
CA SER A 251 2.70 4.12 14.44
C SER A 251 1.86 3.06 13.72
N ILE A 252 2.48 1.95 13.29
CA ILE A 252 1.87 0.96 12.40
C ILE A 252 1.66 -0.35 13.13
N SER A 253 0.48 -0.95 12.99
CA SER A 253 0.13 -2.27 13.52
C SER A 253 1.07 -3.35 13.01
N PHE A 254 1.51 -4.27 13.88
CA PHE A 254 2.30 -5.41 13.46
C PHE A 254 1.48 -6.39 12.61
N LEU A 255 0.16 -6.51 12.85
CA LEU A 255 -0.73 -7.27 11.97
C LEU A 255 -0.78 -6.68 10.55
N ASP A 256 -0.74 -5.35 10.41
CA ASP A 256 -0.74 -4.67 9.10
C ASP A 256 0.50 -5.04 8.28
N LEU A 257 1.67 -5.10 8.92
CA LEU A 257 2.90 -5.60 8.28
C LEU A 257 2.75 -7.05 7.83
N LEU A 258 2.26 -7.94 8.71
CA LEU A 258 2.11 -9.35 8.36
C LEU A 258 1.11 -9.56 7.21
N ALA A 259 0.00 -8.80 7.20
CA ALA A 259 -0.98 -8.80 6.12
C ALA A 259 -0.37 -8.27 4.81
N THR A 260 0.41 -7.20 4.87
CA THR A 260 1.11 -6.63 3.72
C THR A 260 2.10 -7.63 3.12
N VAL A 261 2.89 -8.31 3.96
CA VAL A 261 3.82 -9.37 3.52
C VAL A 261 3.05 -10.55 2.92
N ALA A 262 1.95 -10.99 3.54
CA ALA A 262 1.12 -12.06 3.00
C ALA A 262 0.54 -11.70 1.63
N GLY A 263 0.04 -10.47 1.47
CA GLY A 263 -0.53 -9.94 0.23
C GLY A 263 0.49 -9.70 -0.89
N ALA A 264 1.78 -9.62 -0.57
CA ALA A 264 2.85 -9.50 -1.57
C ALA A 264 3.39 -10.86 -2.05
N GLY A 265 3.04 -11.97 -1.38
CA GLY A 265 3.52 -13.33 -1.72
C GLY A 265 4.17 -14.08 -0.55
N GLY A 266 4.14 -13.51 0.67
CA GLY A 266 4.60 -14.17 1.89
C GLY A 266 6.10 -14.03 2.16
N ASP A 267 6.80 -13.18 1.41
CA ASP A 267 8.20 -12.84 1.63
C ASP A 267 8.35 -11.33 1.82
N ILE A 268 8.86 -10.90 2.97
CA ILE A 268 9.08 -9.49 3.29
C ILE A 268 10.05 -8.82 2.31
N GLU A 269 10.94 -9.59 1.67
CA GLU A 269 11.85 -9.05 0.66
C GLU A 269 11.12 -8.51 -0.57
N GLN A 270 9.94 -9.06 -0.90
CA GLN A 270 9.13 -8.56 -2.02
C GLN A 270 8.71 -7.10 -1.80
N VAL A 271 8.45 -6.71 -0.56
CA VAL A 271 8.05 -5.33 -0.23
C VAL A 271 9.25 -4.44 0.12
N LEU A 272 10.28 -5.00 0.79
CA LEU A 272 11.44 -4.20 1.21
C LEU A 272 12.43 -3.92 0.10
N SER A 273 12.60 -4.84 -0.87
CA SER A 273 13.78 -4.81 -1.73
C SER A 273 13.55 -5.12 -3.20
N ASP A 274 12.55 -5.92 -3.55
CA ASP A 274 12.31 -6.36 -4.94
C ASP A 274 11.25 -5.52 -5.67
N ALA A 275 10.46 -4.72 -4.93
CA ALA A 275 9.45 -3.84 -5.51
C ALA A 275 10.04 -2.69 -6.38
N GLN A 276 11.35 -2.42 -6.31
CA GLN A 276 11.99 -1.27 -6.98
C GLN A 276 12.76 -1.61 -8.27
N THR A 277 12.42 -2.70 -8.97
CA THR A 277 13.26 -3.25 -10.06
C THR A 277 12.96 -2.71 -11.45
N THR A 278 11.70 -2.36 -11.74
CA THR A 278 11.24 -1.97 -13.08
C THR A 278 10.65 -0.56 -13.05
N ARG A 279 10.94 0.23 -14.09
CA ARG A 279 10.40 1.58 -14.37
C ARG A 279 9.82 1.64 -15.77
N ILE A 280 9.01 2.67 -16.03
CA ILE A 280 8.32 2.90 -17.32
C ILE A 280 9.01 4.07 -18.02
N ILE A 281 9.42 3.89 -19.27
CA ILE A 281 10.17 4.90 -20.04
C ILE A 281 9.37 6.21 -20.16
N GLN A 282 8.07 6.12 -20.41
CA GLN A 282 7.16 7.27 -20.52
C GLN A 282 6.65 7.78 -19.16
N GLY A 283 7.06 7.13 -18.07
CA GLY A 283 6.59 7.41 -16.72
C GLY A 283 5.28 6.68 -16.34
N PRO A 284 5.07 6.41 -15.04
CA PRO A 284 3.90 5.74 -14.49
C PRO A 284 2.58 6.50 -14.68
N GLN A 285 2.61 7.83 -14.80
CA GLN A 285 1.41 8.62 -15.06
C GLN A 285 0.86 8.33 -16.46
N ALA A 286 1.71 7.94 -17.41
CA ALA A 286 1.31 7.57 -18.76
C ALA A 286 0.27 6.42 -18.79
N ILE A 287 0.25 5.54 -17.79
CA ILE A 287 -0.80 4.51 -17.67
C ILE A 287 -2.18 5.17 -17.56
N SER A 288 -2.30 6.15 -16.66
CA SER A 288 -3.55 6.89 -16.46
C SER A 288 -3.90 7.77 -17.64
N GLU A 289 -2.93 8.42 -18.27
CA GLU A 289 -3.16 9.21 -19.50
C GLU A 289 -3.68 8.34 -20.64
N ARG A 290 -3.11 7.14 -20.85
CA ARG A 290 -3.53 6.21 -21.90
C ARG A 290 -4.90 5.59 -21.62
N LEU A 291 -5.23 5.31 -20.36
CA LEU A 291 -6.58 4.89 -19.97
C LEU A 291 -7.60 6.01 -20.18
N ALA A 292 -7.29 7.24 -19.76
CA ALA A 292 -8.15 8.39 -19.99
C ALA A 292 -8.42 8.62 -21.47
N ALA A 293 -7.40 8.49 -22.33
CA ALA A 293 -7.53 8.61 -23.77
C ALA A 293 -8.37 7.49 -24.45
N ARG A 294 -8.58 6.35 -23.77
CA ARG A 294 -9.48 5.29 -24.25
C ARG A 294 -10.95 5.55 -23.94
N LEU A 295 -11.23 6.43 -22.97
CA LEU A 295 -12.61 6.75 -22.59
C LEU A 295 -13.30 7.54 -23.72
N PRO A 296 -14.60 7.32 -23.95
CA PRO A 296 -15.37 8.14 -24.88
C PRO A 296 -15.31 9.63 -24.53
N GLU A 297 -15.44 10.49 -25.56
CA GLU A 297 -15.43 11.94 -25.39
C GLU A 297 -16.51 12.38 -24.37
N GLY A 298 -16.13 13.29 -23.48
CA GLY A 298 -17.02 13.81 -22.43
C GLY A 298 -17.23 12.88 -21.24
N VAL A 299 -16.66 11.67 -21.20
CA VAL A 299 -16.76 10.77 -20.03
C VAL A 299 -15.93 11.28 -18.85
N LEU A 300 -14.73 11.80 -19.11
CA LEU A 300 -13.83 12.34 -18.08
C LEU A 300 -14.01 13.85 -17.93
N GLU A 301 -14.19 14.30 -16.69
CA GLU A 301 -14.24 15.70 -16.31
C GLU A 301 -13.18 15.99 -15.24
N LEU A 302 -12.30 16.95 -15.54
CA LEU A 302 -11.23 17.41 -14.66
C LEU A 302 -11.65 18.70 -13.96
N ASN A 303 -11.03 19.04 -12.83
CA ASN A 303 -11.41 20.16 -11.96
C ASN A 303 -12.88 20.07 -11.47
N SER A 304 -13.33 18.85 -11.18
CA SER A 304 -14.68 18.53 -10.72
C SER A 304 -14.58 17.86 -9.34
N LYS A 305 -14.32 18.64 -8.29
CA LYS A 305 -14.17 18.07 -6.94
C LYS A 305 -15.53 17.75 -6.35
N VAL A 306 -15.83 16.46 -6.20
CA VAL A 306 -17.07 16.00 -5.54
C VAL A 306 -17.06 16.39 -4.06
N LEU A 307 -18.17 17.00 -3.63
CA LEU A 307 -18.42 17.39 -2.23
C LEU A 307 -19.50 16.50 -1.59
N ASN A 308 -20.58 16.23 -2.33
CA ASN A 308 -21.78 15.58 -1.82
C ASN A 308 -22.11 14.32 -2.62
N VAL A 309 -22.51 13.26 -1.92
CA VAL A 309 -23.13 12.07 -2.49
C VAL A 309 -24.42 11.80 -1.72
N HIS A 310 -25.53 12.25 -2.28
CA HIS A 310 -26.85 12.17 -1.65
C HIS A 310 -27.73 11.19 -2.41
N ARG A 311 -28.68 10.55 -1.74
CA ARG A 311 -29.74 9.79 -2.39
C ARG A 311 -30.80 10.79 -2.87
N ALA A 312 -31.28 10.66 -4.10
CA ALA A 312 -32.29 11.56 -4.64
C ALA A 312 -33.63 11.44 -3.87
N ASP A 313 -34.26 12.59 -3.58
CA ASP A 313 -35.55 12.65 -2.90
C ASP A 313 -36.68 12.01 -3.74
N GLY A 314 -37.54 11.23 -3.09
CA GLY A 314 -38.69 10.54 -3.69
C GLY A 314 -38.56 9.02 -3.78
N ASP A 315 -37.37 8.48 -3.47
CA ASP A 315 -37.09 7.04 -3.56
C ASP A 315 -37.26 6.33 -2.21
N SER A 316 -38.38 6.61 -1.53
CA SER A 316 -38.84 5.91 -0.33
C SER A 316 -39.40 4.51 -0.65
N THR A 317 -38.91 3.90 -1.72
CA THR A 317 -39.18 2.49 -2.00
C THR A 317 -38.36 1.66 -1.01
N PRO A 318 -38.95 0.64 -0.36
CA PRO A 318 -38.23 -0.27 0.54
C PRO A 318 -37.09 -1.04 -0.15
N ASP A 319 -37.05 -0.99 -1.48
CA ASP A 319 -36.11 -1.72 -2.31
C ASP A 319 -34.87 -0.85 -2.56
N GLN A 320 -33.81 -1.09 -1.79
CA GLN A 320 -32.53 -0.39 -1.89
C GLN A 320 -31.87 -0.50 -3.28
N GLN A 321 -32.37 -1.39 -4.15
CA GLN A 321 -31.80 -1.69 -5.46
C GLN A 321 -32.13 -0.65 -6.55
N GLN A 322 -33.14 0.21 -6.38
CA GLN A 322 -33.50 1.26 -7.37
C GLN A 322 -33.00 2.67 -7.02
N ALA A 323 -32.29 2.82 -5.89
CA ALA A 323 -31.78 4.10 -5.41
C ALA A 323 -30.94 4.84 -6.45
N VAL A 324 -31.38 6.03 -6.86
CA VAL A 324 -30.57 6.98 -7.64
C VAL A 324 -29.81 7.92 -6.69
N TYR A 325 -28.51 8.09 -6.95
CA TYR A 325 -27.65 9.02 -6.22
C TYR A 325 -27.47 10.32 -7.00
N GLU A 326 -27.51 11.43 -6.29
CA GLU A 326 -27.14 12.77 -6.75
C GLU A 326 -25.74 13.09 -6.23
N VAL A 327 -24.80 13.27 -7.17
CA VAL A 327 -23.40 13.61 -6.90
C VAL A 327 -23.19 15.07 -7.27
N SER A 328 -22.78 15.89 -6.31
CA SER A 328 -22.54 17.33 -6.52
C SER A 328 -21.08 17.71 -6.33
N THR A 329 -20.58 18.58 -7.21
CA THR A 329 -19.23 19.13 -7.14
C THR A 329 -19.20 20.48 -6.40
N ILE A 330 -18.03 20.90 -5.92
CA ILE A 330 -17.85 22.23 -5.33
C ILE A 330 -18.03 23.34 -6.38
N GLU A 331 -17.80 23.03 -7.65
CA GLU A 331 -18.01 23.91 -8.78
C GLU A 331 -19.49 24.03 -9.18
N GLY A 332 -20.40 23.30 -8.53
CA GLY A 332 -21.86 23.42 -8.68
C GLY A 332 -22.48 22.51 -9.74
N GLN A 333 -21.74 21.58 -10.34
CA GLN A 333 -22.31 20.57 -11.24
C GLN A 333 -22.98 19.46 -10.45
N GLN A 334 -23.99 18.85 -11.06
CA GLN A 334 -24.77 17.76 -10.47
C GLN A 334 -24.91 16.61 -11.47
N TYR A 335 -24.75 15.39 -10.97
CA TYR A 335 -24.87 14.16 -11.75
C TYR A 335 -25.79 13.19 -11.03
N LYS A 336 -26.60 12.46 -11.80
CA LYS A 336 -27.48 11.42 -11.27
C LYS A 336 -27.10 10.08 -11.85
N ALA A 337 -26.91 9.09 -10.99
CA ALA A 337 -26.62 7.73 -11.39
C ALA A 337 -27.13 6.71 -10.36
N PRO A 338 -27.56 5.51 -10.79
CA PRO A 338 -27.93 4.43 -9.88
C PRO A 338 -26.74 3.84 -9.13
N VAL A 339 -25.51 4.04 -9.62
CA VAL A 339 -24.28 3.51 -9.03
C VAL A 339 -23.22 4.61 -8.92
N VAL A 340 -22.51 4.65 -7.80
CA VAL A 340 -21.35 5.55 -7.59
C VAL A 340 -20.14 4.74 -7.13
N ILE A 341 -18.99 4.94 -7.76
CA ILE A 341 -17.70 4.38 -7.37
C ILE A 341 -16.87 5.48 -6.70
N ILE A 342 -16.40 5.21 -5.49
CA ILE A 342 -15.63 6.12 -4.66
C ILE A 342 -14.20 5.59 -4.61
N THR A 343 -13.26 6.32 -5.21
CA THR A 343 -11.83 5.97 -5.25
C THR A 343 -10.85 6.89 -4.52
N PRO A 344 -11.23 8.07 -3.97
CA PRO A 344 -10.29 8.88 -3.18
C PRO A 344 -9.73 8.13 -1.96
N PRO A 345 -8.55 8.53 -1.45
CA PRO A 345 -8.03 8.06 -0.17
C PRO A 345 -9.04 8.23 0.98
N ARG A 346 -9.01 7.31 1.96
CA ARG A 346 -9.94 7.29 3.10
C ARG A 346 -10.06 8.62 3.86
N PRO A 347 -8.97 9.39 4.10
CA PRO A 347 -9.10 10.70 4.73
C PRO A 347 -9.94 11.70 3.93
N LEU A 348 -9.98 11.60 2.60
CA LEU A 348 -10.82 12.44 1.74
C LEU A 348 -12.26 11.95 1.69
N ILE A 349 -12.48 10.63 1.68
CA ILE A 349 -13.84 10.07 1.81
C ILE A 349 -14.50 10.60 3.09
N CYS A 350 -13.74 10.71 4.18
CA CYS A 350 -14.24 11.22 5.47
C CYS A 350 -14.62 12.71 5.46
N GLN A 351 -14.27 13.46 4.41
CA GLN A 351 -14.58 14.88 4.24
C GLN A 351 -15.78 15.12 3.30
N MET A 352 -16.26 14.09 2.61
CA MET A 352 -17.44 14.18 1.75
C MET A 352 -18.72 14.10 2.58
N ASP A 353 -19.77 14.78 2.14
CA ASP A 353 -21.10 14.70 2.76
C ASP A 353 -21.91 13.56 2.12
N PHE A 354 -22.35 12.62 2.94
CA PHE A 354 -23.16 11.48 2.52
C PHE A 354 -24.55 11.58 3.13
N GLN A 355 -25.59 11.46 2.30
CA GLN A 355 -26.98 11.42 2.76
C GLN A 355 -27.72 10.24 2.09
N PRO A 356 -28.17 9.22 2.83
CA PRO A 356 -28.01 9.05 4.27
C PRO A 356 -26.52 8.92 4.68
N PRO A 357 -26.18 9.22 5.94
CA PRO A 357 -24.81 9.05 6.43
C PRO A 357 -24.32 7.61 6.23
N LEU A 358 -23.03 7.46 5.91
CA LEU A 358 -22.40 6.14 5.90
C LEU A 358 -22.53 5.48 7.29
N PRO A 359 -22.59 4.13 7.38
CA PRO A 359 -22.62 3.42 8.63
C PRO A 359 -21.52 3.90 9.59
N SER A 360 -21.88 4.10 10.85
CA SER A 360 -20.99 4.66 11.86
C SER A 360 -19.71 3.83 12.05
N GLY A 361 -19.81 2.51 11.94
CA GLY A 361 -18.65 1.62 11.97
C GLY A 361 -17.65 1.93 10.85
N LEU A 362 -18.13 2.05 9.60
CA LEU A 362 -17.27 2.34 8.45
C LEU A 362 -16.56 3.69 8.59
N ILE A 363 -17.28 4.76 8.94
CA ILE A 363 -16.66 6.09 9.06
C ILE A 363 -15.65 6.14 10.21
N GLN A 364 -15.91 5.42 11.31
CA GLN A 364 -14.96 5.29 12.40
C GLN A 364 -13.71 4.51 11.98
N TYR A 365 -13.86 3.46 11.15
CA TYR A 365 -12.76 2.71 10.58
C TYR A 365 -11.89 3.59 9.68
N TYR A 366 -12.49 4.26 8.69
CA TYR A 366 -11.76 5.10 7.72
C TYR A 366 -11.02 6.27 8.38
N ARG A 367 -11.60 6.88 9.42
CA ARG A 367 -10.95 7.98 10.17
C ARG A 367 -9.69 7.55 10.91
N ARG A 368 -9.50 6.25 11.15
CA ARG A 368 -8.32 5.69 11.82
C ARG A 368 -7.26 5.18 10.84
N GLN A 369 -7.39 5.48 9.55
CA GLN A 369 -6.46 5.03 8.51
C GLN A 369 -5.81 6.23 7.81
N PRO A 370 -4.84 6.89 8.47
CA PRO A 370 -4.13 8.03 7.91
C PRO A 370 -3.24 7.62 6.73
N MET A 371 -2.84 8.62 5.94
CA MET A 371 -1.79 8.46 4.93
C MET A 371 -0.41 8.64 5.58
N GLY A 372 0.60 7.94 5.05
CA GLY A 372 1.99 8.20 5.41
C GLY A 372 2.47 9.59 4.96
N SER A 373 3.68 9.94 5.37
CA SER A 373 4.28 11.25 5.15
C SER A 373 5.52 11.14 4.28
N ALA A 374 5.44 11.63 3.05
CA ALA A 374 6.54 11.52 2.09
C ALA A 374 6.79 12.86 1.41
N ILE A 375 8.07 13.24 1.38
CA ILE A 375 8.59 14.27 0.48
C ILE A 375 9.61 13.59 -0.40
N LYS A 376 9.44 13.77 -1.70
CA LYS A 376 10.31 13.21 -2.73
C LYS A 376 11.07 14.34 -3.39
N PHE A 377 12.39 14.25 -3.37
CA PHE A 377 13.27 15.15 -4.10
C PHE A 377 13.82 14.43 -5.31
N ASN A 378 13.79 15.07 -6.48
CA ASN A 378 14.53 14.63 -7.65
C ASN A 378 15.59 15.69 -7.96
N VAL A 379 16.86 15.30 -7.89
CA VAL A 379 17.99 16.18 -8.16
C VAL A 379 18.57 15.81 -9.52
N VAL A 380 18.44 16.73 -10.47
CA VAL A 380 18.77 16.54 -11.89
C VAL A 380 20.17 17.09 -12.15
N TYR A 381 20.94 16.37 -12.95
CA TYR A 381 22.32 16.63 -13.31
C TYR A 381 22.53 16.50 -14.83
N PRO A 382 23.61 17.09 -15.38
CA PRO A 382 23.95 16.93 -16.80
C PRO A 382 24.26 15.49 -17.22
N SER A 383 24.70 14.64 -16.28
CA SER A 383 24.99 13.22 -16.50
C SER A 383 24.87 12.45 -15.18
N PRO A 384 24.67 11.12 -15.20
CA PRO A 384 24.67 10.29 -14.00
C PRO A 384 26.11 9.99 -13.53
N PHE A 385 26.85 11.03 -13.15
CA PHE A 385 28.29 10.97 -12.84
C PHE A 385 28.68 9.94 -11.76
N TRP A 386 27.77 9.61 -10.84
CA TRP A 386 28.00 8.56 -9.84
C TRP A 386 28.21 7.18 -10.49
N ARG A 387 27.64 6.92 -11.67
CA ARG A 387 27.86 5.67 -12.41
C ARG A 387 29.33 5.53 -12.83
N ASP A 388 29.94 6.62 -13.26
CA ASP A 388 31.36 6.65 -13.64
C ASP A 388 32.28 6.49 -12.41
N ALA A 389 31.82 6.93 -11.24
CA ALA A 389 32.46 6.68 -9.95
C ALA A 389 32.25 5.23 -9.43
N GLY A 390 31.58 4.36 -10.19
CA GLY A 390 31.30 2.97 -9.81
C GLY A 390 30.19 2.81 -8.77
N LEU A 391 29.34 3.82 -8.60
CA LEU A 391 28.20 3.82 -7.68
C LEU A 391 26.88 3.58 -8.44
N ASN A 392 25.86 3.08 -7.73
CA ASN A 392 24.53 2.84 -8.30
C ASN A 392 23.46 3.86 -7.87
N GLY A 393 23.86 4.95 -7.21
CA GLY A 393 22.95 5.98 -6.71
C GLY A 393 22.12 5.56 -5.50
N ALA A 394 22.11 4.27 -5.13
CA ALA A 394 21.37 3.79 -3.98
C ALA A 394 22.10 4.10 -2.67
N MET A 395 21.39 4.72 -1.73
CA MET A 395 21.91 5.00 -0.39
C MET A 395 20.89 4.60 0.67
N ILE A 396 21.41 4.07 1.77
CA ILE A 396 20.65 3.71 2.96
C ILE A 396 21.25 4.41 4.19
N ASN A 397 20.42 5.10 4.96
CA ASN A 397 20.85 5.91 6.10
C ASN A 397 20.29 5.41 7.44
N ALA A 398 21.14 4.78 8.25
CA ALA A 398 20.76 4.33 9.58
C ALA A 398 20.69 5.47 10.62
N ASP A 399 21.18 6.67 10.30
CA ASP A 399 21.04 7.85 11.16
C ASP A 399 19.61 8.40 11.10
N GLY A 400 18.84 8.13 12.15
CA GLY A 400 17.43 8.54 12.28
C GLY A 400 17.19 10.05 12.40
N MET A 401 18.24 10.86 12.56
CA MET A 401 18.13 12.33 12.60
C MET A 401 18.39 12.99 11.25
N SER A 402 18.95 12.25 10.29
CA SER A 402 19.20 12.77 8.95
C SER A 402 17.90 13.13 8.21
N PRO A 403 17.89 14.21 7.40
CA PRO A 403 16.72 14.57 6.61
C PRO A 403 16.41 13.51 5.56
N VAL A 404 17.42 12.98 4.86
CA VAL A 404 17.23 11.98 3.80
C VAL A 404 17.51 10.57 4.33
N GLN A 405 16.55 9.65 4.17
CA GLN A 405 16.68 8.26 4.62
C GLN A 405 17.23 7.34 3.53
N MET A 406 16.88 7.60 2.27
CA MET A 406 17.30 6.77 1.15
C MET A 406 17.38 7.57 -0.14
N THR A 407 18.26 7.12 -1.03
CA THR A 407 18.34 7.61 -2.41
C THR A 407 18.36 6.44 -3.39
N TYR A 408 18.03 6.72 -4.64
CA TYR A 408 18.21 5.80 -5.77
C TYR A 408 18.59 6.58 -7.03
N ASP A 409 19.21 5.89 -7.97
CA ASP A 409 19.32 6.38 -9.35
C ASP A 409 17.93 6.40 -9.99
N ASN A 410 17.49 7.61 -10.36
CA ASN A 410 16.25 7.87 -11.06
C ASN A 410 16.47 8.39 -12.49
N SER A 411 17.66 8.22 -13.05
CA SER A 411 18.01 8.72 -14.38
C SER A 411 17.12 8.09 -15.46
N PRO A 412 16.76 8.83 -16.52
CA PRO A 412 16.04 8.27 -17.65
C PRO A 412 16.77 7.10 -18.32
N ALA A 413 16.03 6.30 -19.10
CA ALA A 413 16.56 5.10 -19.74
C ALA A 413 17.75 5.37 -20.69
N ASP A 414 17.76 6.53 -21.35
CA ASP A 414 18.84 6.95 -22.25
C ASP A 414 20.06 7.53 -21.53
N ALA A 415 19.98 7.71 -20.21
CA ALA A 415 21.01 8.27 -19.34
C ALA A 415 21.55 9.65 -19.78
N LYS A 416 20.82 10.41 -20.61
CA LYS A 416 21.23 11.76 -21.00
C LYS A 416 21.25 12.75 -19.84
N HIS A 417 20.43 12.48 -18.82
CA HIS A 417 20.39 13.22 -17.57
C HIS A 417 20.73 12.28 -16.42
N GLY A 418 21.48 12.76 -15.44
CA GLY A 418 21.58 12.09 -14.16
C GLY A 418 20.43 12.54 -13.28
N VAL A 419 19.70 11.62 -12.65
CA VAL A 419 18.75 12.00 -11.60
C VAL A 419 18.97 11.15 -10.36
N ILE A 420 19.13 11.79 -9.20
CA ILE A 420 19.04 11.13 -7.89
C ILE A 420 17.68 11.44 -7.29
N VAL A 421 16.90 10.39 -7.01
CA VAL A 421 15.72 10.54 -6.15
C VAL A 421 16.15 10.39 -4.69
N ALA A 422 15.68 11.27 -3.83
CA ALA A 422 15.92 11.27 -2.39
C ALA A 422 14.58 11.34 -1.62
N PHE A 423 14.43 10.51 -0.58
CA PHE A 423 13.20 10.45 0.21
C PHE A 423 13.40 10.97 1.63
N VAL A 424 12.45 11.80 2.04
CA VAL A 424 12.28 12.30 3.41
C VAL A 424 10.90 11.80 3.90
N LEU A 425 10.89 10.92 4.90
CA LEU A 425 9.73 10.08 5.23
C LEU A 425 9.31 10.14 6.70
N GLY A 426 8.04 9.83 7.01
CA GLY A 426 7.50 9.71 8.37
C GLY A 426 7.76 10.95 9.24
N ASN A 427 8.10 10.74 10.50
CA ASN A 427 8.45 11.81 11.44
C ASN A 427 9.67 12.63 10.99
N ASN A 428 10.56 12.10 10.15
CA ASN A 428 11.65 12.90 9.59
C ASN A 428 11.08 13.98 8.66
N SER A 429 10.12 13.65 7.80
CA SER A 429 9.47 14.64 6.93
C SER A 429 8.72 15.71 7.72
N ARG A 430 8.04 15.34 8.81
CA ARG A 430 7.30 16.29 9.67
C ARG A 430 8.24 17.28 10.33
N ARG A 431 9.34 16.77 10.91
CA ARG A 431 10.39 17.61 11.51
C ARG A 431 11.06 18.48 10.46
N PHE A 432 11.36 17.92 9.29
CA PHE A 432 12.00 18.63 8.19
C PHE A 432 11.16 19.81 7.68
N LEU A 433 9.84 19.64 7.53
CA LEU A 433 8.93 20.73 7.16
C LEU A 433 8.79 21.80 8.24
N HIS A 434 8.86 21.40 9.50
CA HIS A 434 8.82 22.34 10.62
C HIS A 434 10.10 23.16 10.73
N GLU A 435 11.26 22.54 10.54
CA GLU A 435 12.58 23.18 10.62
C GLU A 435 12.86 24.05 9.39
N TYR A 436 12.45 23.59 8.20
CA TYR A 436 12.68 24.26 6.92
C TYR A 436 11.33 24.51 6.23
N SER A 437 10.67 25.61 6.58
CA SER A 437 9.35 25.98 6.05
C SER A 437 9.39 26.39 4.57
N ASP A 438 10.49 27.00 4.13
CA ASP A 438 10.72 27.41 2.74
C ASP A 438 11.26 26.25 1.86
N ALA A 439 10.77 26.17 0.62
CA ALA A 439 11.11 25.11 -0.32
C ALA A 439 12.56 25.19 -0.81
N GLU A 440 13.08 26.38 -1.07
CA GLU A 440 14.47 26.54 -1.53
C GLU A 440 15.47 26.14 -0.44
N SER A 441 15.15 26.47 0.81
CA SER A 441 15.91 26.00 1.97
C SER A 441 15.95 24.48 2.07
N ARG A 442 14.81 23.80 1.87
CA ARG A 442 14.74 22.32 1.85
C ARG A 442 15.56 21.72 0.71
N LYS A 443 15.44 22.28 -0.50
CA LYS A 443 16.21 21.86 -1.67
C LYS A 443 17.71 21.97 -1.42
N GLN A 444 18.16 23.07 -0.83
CA GLN A 444 19.57 23.29 -0.50
C GLN A 444 20.08 22.27 0.52
N VAL A 445 19.32 21.99 1.58
CA VAL A 445 19.70 20.97 2.60
C VAL A 445 19.83 19.58 1.97
N VAL A 446 18.91 19.21 1.08
CA VAL A 446 19.00 17.92 0.37
C VAL A 446 20.20 17.90 -0.57
N LEU A 447 20.46 18.97 -1.31
CA LEU A 447 21.62 19.09 -2.20
C LEU A 447 22.93 18.96 -1.42
N ASP A 448 23.09 19.72 -0.33
CA ASP A 448 24.28 19.65 0.52
C ASP A 448 24.47 18.25 1.12
N PHE A 449 23.37 17.58 1.50
CA PHE A 449 23.42 16.19 1.92
C PHE A 449 23.93 15.26 0.82
N LEU A 450 23.45 15.39 -0.43
CA LEU A 450 23.94 14.59 -1.56
C LEU A 450 25.43 14.85 -1.85
N VAL A 451 25.93 16.06 -1.68
CA VAL A 451 27.36 16.37 -1.81
C VAL A 451 28.20 15.58 -0.82
N THR A 452 27.72 15.37 0.41
CA THR A 452 28.43 14.53 1.39
C THR A 452 28.53 13.05 0.99
N LEU A 453 27.66 12.59 0.07
CA LEU A 453 27.59 11.21 -0.38
C LEU A 453 28.31 10.97 -1.71
N PHE A 454 28.10 11.88 -2.67
CA PHE A 454 28.53 11.72 -4.05
C PHE A 454 29.71 12.65 -4.43
N GLY A 455 30.18 13.48 -3.50
CA GLY A 455 31.28 14.41 -3.70
C GLY A 455 30.87 15.75 -4.32
N ASP A 456 31.86 16.62 -4.57
CA ASP A 456 31.62 18.00 -5.02
C ASP A 456 30.91 18.10 -6.37
N GLU A 457 30.99 17.07 -7.22
CA GLU A 457 30.27 17.05 -8.50
C GLU A 457 28.75 17.11 -8.32
N ALA A 458 28.23 16.63 -7.18
CA ALA A 458 26.82 16.76 -6.81
C ALA A 458 26.37 18.21 -6.59
N ARG A 459 27.29 19.20 -6.53
CA ARG A 459 26.93 20.62 -6.50
C ARG A 459 26.41 21.13 -7.85
N ASN A 460 26.76 20.45 -8.94
CA ASN A 460 26.43 20.86 -10.31
C ASN A 460 25.03 20.39 -10.73
N ALA A 461 24.07 20.40 -9.81
CA ALA A 461 22.68 20.10 -10.12
C ALA A 461 22.10 21.18 -11.04
N THR A 462 21.45 20.76 -12.12
CA THR A 462 20.73 21.67 -13.03
C THR A 462 19.37 22.02 -12.48
N GLN A 463 18.76 21.13 -11.70
CA GLN A 463 17.45 21.34 -11.10
C GLN A 463 17.29 20.52 -9.81
N VAL A 464 16.63 21.11 -8.81
CA VAL A 464 16.19 20.41 -7.61
C VAL A 464 14.67 20.50 -7.52
N LEU A 465 14.02 19.37 -7.73
CA LEU A 465 12.57 19.23 -7.76
C LEU A 465 12.08 18.66 -6.45
N GLU A 466 11.03 19.26 -5.88
CA GLU A 466 10.40 18.79 -4.65
C GLU A 466 8.95 18.42 -4.93
N MET A 467 8.52 17.24 -4.50
CA MET A 467 7.12 16.88 -4.36
C MET A 467 6.81 16.52 -2.91
N ASN A 468 6.08 17.42 -2.25
CA ASN A 468 5.59 17.20 -0.90
C ASN A 468 4.17 16.61 -0.94
N TRP A 469 4.08 15.29 -0.80
CA TRP A 469 2.79 14.59 -0.84
C TRP A 469 1.89 14.90 0.36
N THR A 470 2.43 15.42 1.46
CA THR A 470 1.63 15.82 2.64
C THR A 470 0.78 17.07 2.39
N LEU A 471 1.19 17.92 1.45
CA LEU A 471 0.48 19.13 1.04
C LEU A 471 -0.35 18.94 -0.23
N ALA A 472 -0.29 17.75 -0.85
CA ALA A 472 -1.08 17.45 -2.03
C ALA A 472 -2.58 17.32 -1.64
N PRO A 473 -3.46 18.25 -2.07
CA PRO A 473 -4.80 18.40 -1.50
C PRO A 473 -5.69 17.18 -1.73
N TYR A 474 -5.46 16.44 -2.81
CA TYR A 474 -6.26 15.26 -3.20
C TYR A 474 -5.54 13.92 -2.97
N ALA A 475 -4.37 13.93 -2.32
CA ALA A 475 -3.67 12.71 -1.88
C ALA A 475 -3.51 12.66 -0.35
N THR A 476 -3.35 13.82 0.30
CA THR A 476 -3.21 14.00 1.76
C THR A 476 -2.00 13.32 2.41
N GLY A 477 -1.12 12.74 1.60
CA GLY A 477 0.06 11.99 2.01
C GLY A 477 0.44 10.93 0.97
N GLY A 478 1.33 10.03 1.37
CA GLY A 478 1.77 8.91 0.53
C GLY A 478 2.43 7.81 1.36
N TYR A 479 2.71 6.62 0.81
CA TYR A 479 2.29 6.18 -0.52
C TYR A 479 0.84 5.70 -0.52
N GLY A 480 0.42 5.00 0.54
CA GLY A 480 -0.95 4.56 0.81
C GLY A 480 -1.34 4.80 2.26
N SER A 481 -2.57 4.45 2.61
CA SER A 481 -3.00 4.45 4.02
C SER A 481 -2.47 3.24 4.75
N PHE A 482 -2.15 3.40 6.02
CA PHE A 482 -1.74 2.31 6.92
C PHE A 482 -2.73 2.15 8.08
N ASN A 483 -2.60 1.04 8.82
CA ASN A 483 -3.41 0.75 9.99
C ASN A 483 -2.59 0.95 11.28
N PRO A 484 -2.95 1.94 12.12
CA PRO A 484 -2.47 2.01 13.49
C PRO A 484 -2.85 0.79 14.33
N PRO A 485 -2.16 0.56 15.47
CA PRO A 485 -2.49 -0.53 16.38
C PRO A 485 -3.97 -0.55 16.80
N GLY A 486 -4.58 -1.74 16.77
CA GLY A 486 -5.96 -2.02 17.17
C GLY A 486 -7.01 -1.73 16.10
N VAL A 487 -6.64 -1.18 14.94
CA VAL A 487 -7.61 -0.80 13.90
C VAL A 487 -8.13 -2.01 13.13
N LEU A 488 -7.28 -2.99 12.79
CA LEU A 488 -7.68 -4.11 11.94
C LEU A 488 -8.64 -5.07 12.67
N THR A 489 -8.51 -5.22 13.98
CA THR A 489 -9.34 -6.15 14.79
C THR A 489 -10.54 -5.48 15.43
N SER A 490 -10.71 -4.17 15.26
CA SER A 490 -11.88 -3.41 15.75
C SER A 490 -13.19 -3.72 15.01
N PHE A 491 -13.13 -4.36 13.84
CA PHE A 491 -14.29 -4.67 13.00
C PHE A 491 -14.23 -6.13 12.55
N GLU A 492 -15.31 -6.88 12.82
CA GLU A 492 -15.47 -8.26 12.33
C GLU A 492 -15.82 -8.27 10.83
N GLU A 493 -15.45 -9.35 10.16
CA GLU A 493 -15.10 -9.30 8.73
C GLU A 493 -16.25 -9.53 7.74
N ASP A 494 -17.40 -10.02 8.18
CA ASP A 494 -18.60 -10.03 7.33
C ASP A 494 -18.90 -8.61 6.82
N GLU A 495 -18.40 -7.59 7.53
CA GLU A 495 -18.48 -6.19 7.14
C GLU A 495 -17.42 -5.76 6.11
N ARG A 496 -16.23 -6.36 5.92
CA ARG A 496 -15.17 -5.81 5.02
C ARG A 496 -15.40 -6.01 3.53
N ASP A 497 -15.93 -7.16 3.11
CA ASP A 497 -16.37 -7.31 1.72
C ASP A 497 -17.58 -6.41 1.45
N GLU A 498 -18.40 -6.17 2.48
CA GLU A 498 -19.47 -5.14 2.50
C GLU A 498 -18.92 -3.71 2.66
N MET A 499 -17.71 -3.46 3.18
CA MET A 499 -17.08 -2.14 3.23
C MET A 499 -16.61 -1.70 1.84
N SER A 500 -16.59 -2.62 0.87
CA SER A 500 -16.44 -2.30 -0.54
C SER A 500 -17.76 -1.88 -1.20
N LYS A 501 -18.90 -1.97 -0.50
CA LYS A 501 -20.23 -1.66 -1.04
C LYS A 501 -21.28 -1.29 0.02
N ILE A 502 -21.84 -0.08 -0.03
CA ILE A 502 -23.02 0.31 0.76
C ILE A 502 -24.17 0.69 -0.19
N GLY A 503 -25.23 -0.12 -0.23
CA GLY A 503 -26.26 0.06 -1.25
C GLY A 503 -25.62 -0.05 -2.63
N ASN A 504 -25.79 0.94 -3.52
CA ASN A 504 -25.06 0.98 -4.79
C ASN A 504 -23.88 1.97 -4.79
N LEU A 505 -23.34 2.31 -3.60
CA LEU A 505 -22.05 2.96 -3.45
C LEU A 505 -20.96 1.90 -3.38
N TYR A 506 -19.98 1.94 -4.27
CA TYR A 506 -18.87 1.01 -4.30
C TYR A 506 -17.56 1.73 -3.95
N PHE A 507 -16.69 1.09 -3.18
CA PHE A 507 -15.41 1.65 -2.76
C PHE A 507 -14.26 0.91 -3.44
N ALA A 508 -13.43 1.65 -4.16
CA ALA A 508 -12.22 1.15 -4.80
C ALA A 508 -10.99 1.95 -4.34
N GLY A 509 -9.85 1.76 -5.01
CA GLY A 509 -8.56 2.31 -4.60
C GLY A 509 -7.64 1.24 -4.02
N ASP A 510 -6.33 1.47 -4.12
CA ASP A 510 -5.27 0.58 -3.63
C ASP A 510 -5.48 0.10 -2.19
N ALA A 511 -5.99 0.97 -1.31
CA ALA A 511 -6.22 0.69 0.10
C ALA A 511 -7.30 -0.38 0.36
N THR A 512 -8.09 -0.72 -0.65
CA THR A 512 -9.12 -1.77 -0.60
C THR A 512 -8.65 -3.09 -1.22
N SER A 513 -7.41 -3.17 -1.72
CA SER A 513 -6.83 -4.38 -2.26
C SER A 513 -6.17 -5.22 -1.17
N GLU A 514 -6.35 -6.52 -1.24
CA GLU A 514 -5.70 -7.52 -0.37
C GLU A 514 -4.28 -7.86 -0.85
N ILE A 515 -4.02 -7.58 -2.13
CA ILE A 515 -2.77 -7.87 -2.83
C ILE A 515 -2.13 -6.55 -3.21
N TRP A 516 -0.85 -6.39 -2.86
CA TRP A 516 -0.08 -5.17 -3.15
C TRP A 516 -0.80 -3.87 -2.75
N GLN A 517 -1.40 -3.85 -1.55
CA GLN A 517 -2.01 -2.64 -0.98
C GLN A 517 -1.00 -1.50 -0.93
N GLY A 518 -1.38 -0.29 -1.36
CA GLY A 518 -0.46 0.85 -1.44
C GLY A 518 0.26 1.02 -2.78
N TYR A 519 0.15 0.04 -3.70
CA TYR A 519 0.85 0.02 -4.98
C TYR A 519 -0.10 0.15 -6.18
N MET A 520 0.47 0.38 -7.37
CA MET A 520 -0.27 0.44 -8.63
C MET A 520 -1.00 -0.89 -8.94
N GLU A 521 -0.39 -2.03 -8.63
CA GLU A 521 -1.02 -3.35 -8.74
C GLU A 521 -2.31 -3.43 -7.91
N GLY A 522 -2.26 -3.01 -6.64
CA GLY A 522 -3.45 -2.99 -5.78
C GLY A 522 -4.54 -2.04 -6.29
N ALA A 523 -4.17 -0.87 -6.81
CA ALA A 523 -5.12 0.05 -7.43
C ALA A 523 -5.83 -0.57 -8.64
N LEU A 524 -5.08 -1.29 -9.49
CA LEU A 524 -5.61 -2.02 -10.63
C LEU A 524 -6.56 -3.12 -10.20
N LEU A 525 -6.13 -4.00 -9.31
CA LEU A 525 -6.94 -5.14 -8.84
C LEU A 525 -8.25 -4.65 -8.21
N SER A 526 -8.20 -3.59 -7.41
CA SER A 526 -9.39 -2.99 -6.81
C SER A 526 -10.37 -2.43 -7.84
N GLY A 527 -9.87 -1.69 -8.84
CA GLY A 527 -10.69 -1.12 -9.91
C GLY A 527 -11.43 -2.19 -10.72
N ARG A 528 -10.69 -3.23 -11.13
CA ARG A 528 -11.24 -4.39 -11.86
C ARG A 528 -12.29 -5.15 -11.04
N ARG A 529 -12.01 -5.39 -9.75
CA ARG A 529 -12.94 -6.08 -8.84
C ARG A 529 -14.28 -5.35 -8.77
N VAL A 530 -14.24 -4.03 -8.59
CA VAL A 530 -15.47 -3.22 -8.50
C VAL A 530 -16.21 -3.17 -9.83
N ALA A 531 -15.51 -2.95 -10.94
CA ALA A 531 -16.14 -2.97 -12.27
C ALA A 531 -16.83 -4.30 -12.57
N THR A 532 -16.14 -5.42 -12.33
CA THR A 532 -16.70 -6.77 -12.52
C THR A 532 -17.97 -6.98 -11.69
N ARG A 533 -17.98 -6.54 -10.43
CA ARG A 533 -19.16 -6.62 -9.56
C ARG A 533 -20.31 -5.80 -10.14
N ILE A 534 -20.06 -4.56 -10.57
CA ILE A 534 -21.11 -3.68 -11.10
C ILE A 534 -21.68 -4.22 -12.41
N ILE A 535 -20.85 -4.68 -13.34
CA ILE A 535 -21.31 -5.26 -14.61
C ILE A 535 -22.32 -6.39 -14.37
N SER A 536 -22.08 -7.25 -13.36
CA SER A 536 -22.99 -8.35 -13.03
C SER A 536 -24.37 -7.90 -12.53
N THR A 537 -24.47 -6.68 -11.99
CA THR A 537 -25.72 -6.10 -11.46
C THR A 537 -26.62 -5.49 -12.53
N PHE A 538 -26.11 -5.16 -13.73
CA PHE A 538 -26.92 -4.62 -14.82
C PHE A 538 -27.56 -5.74 -15.66
N GLU A 539 -28.71 -5.42 -16.27
CA GLU A 539 -29.30 -6.20 -17.36
C GLU A 539 -28.32 -6.27 -18.54
N ALA A 540 -28.27 -7.43 -19.20
CA ALA A 540 -27.31 -7.72 -20.27
C ALA A 540 -27.55 -6.87 -21.52
#